data_AF-A0A2N2ENL4-F1
#
_entry.id   AF-A0A2N2ENL4-F1
#
_cell.length_a   1.000
_cell.length_b   1.000
_cell.length_c   1.000
_cell.angle_alpha   90.00
_cell.angle_beta   90.00
_cell.angle_gamma   90.00
#
_symmetry.space_group_name_H-M   'P 1'
#
loop_
_entity.id
_entity.type
_entity.pdbx_description
1 polymer ?
#
loop_
_entity_poly.entity_id
_entity_poly.type
_entity_poly.pdbx_seq_one_letter_code
_entity_poly.pdbx_strand_id
1 'polypeptide(L)'
;MEAPSENPASPRRASCWACGSEIGAQDRYCRHCGKGQGEHIPWYYRHWGIILMTLFGLGPFSLVLVWRSPLLSRESRAAYTAAILLVTWFVAYRLYRVWTFFQAAMGDLAGY
;
A
#
# COMPACT_ATOMS: atom_id res chain seq x y z
N MET A 1 -9.99 7.78 55.14
CA MET A 1 -10.79 7.28 54.01
C MET A 1 -10.28 7.98 52.78
N GLU A 2 -9.06 7.62 52.36
CA GLU A 2 -8.43 8.16 51.17
C GLU A 2 -9.16 7.65 49.92
N ALA A 3 -9.61 8.58 49.09
CA ALA A 3 -10.13 8.29 47.77
C ALA A 3 -9.02 7.69 46.88
N PRO A 4 -9.33 6.72 46.00
CA PRO A 4 -8.38 6.26 44.99
C PRO A 4 -8.02 7.41 44.06
N SER A 5 -6.74 7.79 44.01
CA SER A 5 -6.25 8.79 43.05
C SER A 5 -6.36 8.23 41.64
N GLU A 6 -7.37 8.68 40.88
CA GLU A 6 -7.36 8.55 39.42
C GLU A 6 -6.14 9.29 38.89
N ASN A 7 -5.13 8.53 38.48
CA ASN A 7 -3.92 9.03 37.87
C ASN A 7 -4.27 9.53 36.46
N PRO A 8 -4.21 10.85 36.16
CA PRO A 8 -4.64 11.41 34.87
C PRO A 8 -3.68 11.10 33.72
N ALA A 9 -2.70 10.22 33.93
CA ALA A 9 -1.67 9.86 32.96
C ALA A 9 -1.79 8.41 32.48
N SER A 10 -3.00 7.92 32.17
CA SER A 10 -3.12 6.77 31.28
C SER A 10 -3.10 7.29 29.85
N PRO A 11 -1.93 7.37 29.18
CA PRO A 11 -1.90 7.76 27.79
C PRO A 11 -2.76 6.75 27.01
N ARG A 12 -3.73 7.24 26.24
CA ARG A 12 -4.60 6.42 25.39
C ARG A 12 -3.75 5.34 24.73
N ARG A 13 -3.97 4.07 25.12
CA ARG A 13 -3.24 2.93 24.56
C ARG A 13 -3.50 2.93 23.06
N ALA A 14 -2.47 3.22 22.29
CA ALA A 14 -2.56 3.14 20.84
C ALA A 14 -2.35 1.67 20.46
N SER A 15 -3.08 1.17 19.47
CA SER A 15 -2.84 -0.17 18.91
C SER A 15 -1.83 -0.08 17.78
N CYS A 16 -1.01 -1.13 17.63
CA CYS A 16 -0.05 -1.23 16.55
C CYS A 16 -0.78 -1.33 15.22
N TRP A 17 -0.42 -0.47 14.28
CA TRP A 17 -1.01 -0.48 12.95
C TRP A 17 -0.79 -1.80 12.18
N ALA A 18 0.26 -2.55 12.53
CA ALA A 18 0.68 -3.75 11.81
C ALA A 18 0.09 -5.03 12.40
N CYS A 19 0.20 -5.21 13.73
CA CYS A 19 -0.21 -6.44 14.40
C CYS A 19 -1.38 -6.25 15.38
N GLY A 20 -1.86 -5.03 15.59
CA GLY A 20 -2.95 -4.74 16.52
C GLY A 20 -2.59 -4.81 18.00
N SER A 21 -1.35 -5.15 18.37
CA SER A 21 -0.94 -5.22 19.78
C SER A 21 -1.04 -3.85 20.46
N GLU A 22 -1.32 -3.82 21.76
CA GLU A 22 -1.25 -2.58 22.53
C GLU A 22 0.18 -2.02 22.51
N ILE A 23 0.28 -0.70 22.39
CA ILE A 23 1.53 0.03 22.44
C ILE A 23 1.37 1.24 23.35
N GLY A 24 2.41 1.56 24.12
CA GLY A 24 2.44 2.79 24.89
C GLY A 24 2.50 4.00 23.96
N ALA A 25 1.90 5.13 24.33
CA ALA A 25 1.91 6.33 23.50
C ALA A 25 3.31 6.88 23.20
N GLN A 26 4.33 6.45 23.95
CA GLN A 26 5.72 6.86 23.78
C GLN A 26 6.58 5.81 23.04
N ASP A 27 6.02 4.64 22.75
CA ASP A 27 6.74 3.57 22.05
C ASP A 27 6.83 3.90 20.55
N ARG A 28 8.05 4.20 20.08
CA ARG A 28 8.33 4.46 18.65
C ARG A 28 8.27 3.20 17.78
N TYR A 29 8.45 2.04 18.40
CA TYR A 29 8.42 0.73 17.74
C TYR A 29 7.54 -0.23 18.53
N CYS A 30 6.78 -1.06 17.83
CA CYS A 30 6.02 -2.11 18.46
C CYS A 30 6.96 -3.19 19.00
N ARG A 31 6.85 -3.52 20.30
CA ARG A 31 7.67 -4.57 20.94
C ARG A 31 7.34 -5.99 20.45
N HIS A 32 6.15 -6.20 19.91
CA HIS A 32 5.68 -7.51 19.44
C HIS A 32 6.09 -7.81 17.99
N CYS A 33 6.03 -6.82 17.09
CA CYS A 33 6.32 -7.03 15.65
C CYS A 33 7.52 -6.23 15.12
N GLY A 34 8.11 -5.37 15.93
CA GLY A 34 9.26 -4.54 15.57
C GLY A 34 8.97 -3.39 14.59
N LYS A 35 7.71 -3.16 14.19
CA LYS A 35 7.35 -2.11 13.22
C LYS A 35 7.34 -0.72 13.87
N GLY A 36 7.93 0.26 13.19
CA GLY A 36 7.92 1.67 13.59
C GLY A 36 6.51 2.28 13.53
N GLN A 37 6.20 3.18 14.45
CA GLN A 37 4.90 3.80 14.67
C GLN A 37 4.98 5.32 14.46
N GLY A 38 3.87 5.96 14.09
CA GLY A 38 3.80 7.41 13.90
C GLY A 38 4.82 7.92 12.86
N GLU A 39 5.75 8.77 13.28
CA GLU A 39 6.80 9.30 12.39
C GLU A 39 7.90 8.30 12.02
N HIS A 40 8.07 7.21 12.77
CA HIS A 40 9.12 6.21 12.53
C HIS A 40 8.71 5.12 11.52
N ILE A 41 7.64 5.36 10.75
CA ILE A 41 7.20 4.45 9.70
C ILE A 41 8.20 4.51 8.52
N PRO A 42 8.62 3.35 7.97
CA PRO A 42 9.59 3.32 6.87
C PRO A 42 9.15 4.14 5.64
N TRP A 43 10.11 4.78 4.97
CA TRP A 43 9.87 5.68 3.83
C TRP A 43 9.07 5.05 2.68
N TYR A 44 9.23 3.74 2.47
CA TYR A 44 8.54 2.99 1.42
C TYR A 44 7.04 2.80 1.68
N TYR A 45 6.56 3.05 2.91
CA TYR A 45 5.13 3.09 3.24
C TYR A 45 4.50 4.49 3.05
N ARG A 46 5.29 5.54 2.76
CA ARG A 46 4.74 6.85 2.38
C ARG A 46 4.18 6.83 0.96
N HIS A 47 3.24 7.75 0.68
CA HIS A 47 2.63 7.92 -0.64
C HIS A 47 3.65 7.96 -1.79
N TRP A 48 4.75 8.69 -1.62
CA TRP A 48 5.83 8.74 -2.61
C TRP A 48 6.53 7.40 -2.84
N GLY A 49 6.76 6.60 -1.78
CA GLY A 49 7.35 5.27 -1.89
C GLY A 49 6.46 4.28 -2.62
N ILE A 50 5.15 4.34 -2.37
CA ILE A 50 4.15 3.52 -3.08
C ILE A 50 4.11 3.89 -4.56
N ILE A 51 4.07 5.19 -4.89
CA ILE A 51 4.06 5.66 -6.29
C ILE A 51 5.35 5.21 -7.00
N LEU A 52 6.51 5.41 -6.38
CA LEU A 52 7.80 5.03 -6.94
C LEU A 52 7.85 3.52 -7.24
N MET A 53 7.45 2.67 -6.28
CA MET A 53 7.44 1.21 -6.46
C MET A 53 6.42 0.72 -7.51
N THR A 54 5.28 1.39 -7.59
CA THR A 54 4.24 1.08 -8.60
C THR A 54 4.74 1.41 -10.00
N LEU A 55 5.49 2.52 -10.13
CA LEU A 55 6.06 2.97 -11.40
C LEU A 55 7.29 2.15 -11.81
N PHE A 56 8.15 1.76 -10.86
CA PHE A 56 9.48 1.20 -11.17
C PHE A 56 9.60 -0.33 -11.18
N GLY A 57 8.64 -1.13 -10.72
CA GLY A 57 8.98 -2.56 -10.66
C GLY A 57 7.91 -3.63 -10.51
N LEU A 58 6.67 -3.34 -10.13
CA LEU A 58 5.79 -4.44 -9.70
C LEU A 58 4.42 -4.50 -10.38
N GLY A 59 3.99 -3.47 -11.13
CA GLY A 59 2.67 -3.48 -11.75
C GLY A 59 1.58 -3.90 -10.73
N PRO A 60 0.75 -4.92 -11.00
CA PRO A 60 -0.28 -5.37 -10.06
C PRO A 60 0.28 -5.92 -8.73
N PHE A 61 1.56 -6.27 -8.61
CA PHE A 61 2.13 -6.73 -7.35
C PHE A 61 2.39 -5.62 -6.33
N SER A 62 2.36 -4.33 -6.72
CA SER A 62 2.42 -3.23 -5.74
C SER A 62 1.17 -3.18 -4.84
N LEU A 63 0.06 -3.81 -5.27
CA LEU A 63 -1.17 -3.94 -4.49
C LEU A 63 -0.97 -4.67 -3.16
N VAL A 64 -0.06 -5.66 -3.11
CA VAL A 64 0.27 -6.37 -1.86
C VAL A 64 0.88 -5.41 -0.83
N LEU A 65 1.68 -4.43 -1.29
CA LEU A 65 2.25 -3.40 -0.43
C LEU A 65 1.20 -2.39 0.03
N VAL A 66 0.27 -2.00 -0.85
CA VAL A 66 -0.83 -1.07 -0.52
C VAL A 66 -1.75 -1.65 0.55
N TRP A 67 -2.11 -2.93 0.43
CA TRP A 67 -2.96 -3.61 1.43
C TRP A 67 -2.33 -3.72 2.81
N ARG A 68 -0.99 -3.77 2.85
CA ARG A 68 -0.20 -3.83 4.07
C ARG A 68 0.16 -2.43 4.61
N SER A 69 -0.18 -1.35 3.91
CA SER A 69 0.12 0.01 4.35
C SER A 69 -0.91 0.52 5.36
N PRO A 70 -0.48 0.97 6.55
CA PRO A 70 -1.35 1.52 7.60
C PRO A 70 -1.76 2.98 7.36
N LEU A 71 -1.06 3.66 6.46
CA LEU A 71 -1.20 5.10 6.22
C LEU A 71 -2.36 5.43 5.27
N LEU A 72 -2.95 4.43 4.62
CA LEU A 72 -4.09 4.61 3.71
C LEU A 72 -5.40 4.25 4.41
N SER A 73 -6.28 5.25 4.52
CA SER A 73 -7.70 5.09 4.83
C SER A 73 -8.37 4.08 3.89
N ARG A 74 -9.48 3.46 4.34
CA ARG A 74 -10.23 2.47 3.52
C ARG A 74 -10.57 2.98 2.11
N GLU A 75 -10.91 4.26 1.99
CA GLU A 75 -11.24 4.90 0.71
C GLU A 75 -10.01 5.09 -0.19
N SER A 76 -8.88 5.51 0.38
CA SER A 76 -7.65 5.67 -0.40
C SER A 76 -7.11 4.32 -0.89
N ARG A 77 -7.22 3.25 -0.09
CA ARG A 77 -6.90 1.89 -0.57
C ARG A 77 -7.72 1.49 -1.80
N ALA A 78 -9.02 1.81 -1.81
CA ALA A 78 -9.89 1.54 -2.94
C ALA A 78 -9.50 2.38 -4.17
N ALA A 79 -9.20 3.68 -3.98
CA ALA A 79 -8.78 4.57 -5.06
C ALA A 79 -7.46 4.12 -5.72
N TYR A 80 -6.45 3.75 -4.93
CA TYR A 80 -5.18 3.24 -5.47
C TYR A 80 -5.36 1.89 -6.18
N THR A 81 -6.22 1.01 -5.65
CA THR A 81 -6.51 -0.27 -6.29
C THR A 81 -7.18 -0.09 -7.65
N ALA A 82 -8.20 0.78 -7.70
CA ALA A 82 -8.90 1.11 -8.93
C ALA A 82 -7.95 1.75 -9.95
N ALA A 83 -7.11 2.70 -9.54
CA ALA A 83 -6.14 3.36 -10.41
C ALA A 83 -5.12 2.37 -11.00
N ILE A 84 -4.54 1.48 -10.17
CA ILE A 84 -3.57 0.48 -10.63
C ILE A 84 -4.21 -0.49 -11.62
N LEU A 85 -5.44 -0.96 -11.36
CA LEU A 85 -6.18 -1.83 -12.28
C LEU A 85 -6.47 -1.13 -13.61
N LEU A 86 -6.91 0.13 -13.57
CA LEU A 86 -7.19 0.92 -14.77
C LEU A 86 -5.95 1.10 -15.64
N VAL A 87 -4.82 1.46 -15.03
CA VAL A 87 -3.55 1.63 -15.74
C VAL A 87 -3.07 0.29 -16.30
N THR A 88 -3.12 -0.78 -15.51
CA THR A 88 -2.71 -2.12 -15.95
C THR A 88 -3.56 -2.59 -17.14
N TRP A 89 -4.88 -2.43 -17.05
CA TRP A 89 -5.80 -2.77 -18.13
C TRP A 89 -5.55 -1.93 -19.39
N PHE A 90 -5.33 -0.62 -19.23
CA PHE A 90 -5.04 0.27 -20.36
C PHE A 90 -3.75 -0.12 -21.09
N VAL A 91 -2.66 -0.36 -20.37
CA VAL A 91 -1.38 -0.78 -20.96
C VAL A 91 -1.53 -2.14 -21.64
N ALA A 92 -2.17 -3.11 -21.00
CA ALA A 92 -2.43 -4.42 -21.60
C ALA A 92 -3.27 -4.31 -22.87
N TYR A 93 -4.30 -3.46 -22.88
CA TYR A 93 -5.13 -3.22 -24.06
C TYR A 93 -4.35 -2.57 -25.20
N ARG A 94 -3.46 -1.62 -24.90
CA ARG A 94 -2.60 -0.99 -25.92
C ARG A 94 -1.61 -1.99 -26.50
N LEU A 95 -0.95 -2.79 -25.66
CA LEU A 95 -0.04 -3.84 -26.11
C LEU A 95 -0.77 -4.90 -26.93
N TYR A 96 -1.94 -5.34 -26.48
CA TYR A 96 -2.77 -6.27 -27.24
C TYR A 96 -3.15 -5.70 -28.61
N ARG A 97 -3.59 -4.44 -28.67
CA ARG A 97 -3.93 -3.80 -29.96
C ARG A 97 -2.73 -3.68 -30.90
N VAL A 98 -1.57 -3.32 -30.37
CA VAL A 98 -0.34 -3.25 -31.17
C VAL A 98 0.07 -4.64 -31.62
N TRP A 99 -0.03 -5.64 -30.74
CA TRP A 99 0.26 -7.03 -31.07
C TRP A 99 -0.67 -7.59 -32.15
N THR A 100 -1.99 -7.36 -32.04
CA THR A 100 -2.94 -7.79 -33.07
C THR A 100 -2.74 -7.06 -34.38
N PHE A 101 -2.37 -5.77 -34.33
CA PHE A 101 -2.00 -5.02 -35.54
C PHE A 101 -0.72 -5.57 -36.17
N PHE A 102 0.27 -5.93 -35.35
CA PHE A 102 1.52 -6.52 -35.81
C PHE A 102 1.31 -7.92 -36.39
N GLN A 103 0.45 -8.73 -35.78
CA GLN A 103 0.03 -10.01 -36.34
C GLN A 103 -0.76 -9.86 -37.64
N ALA A 104 -1.64 -8.85 -37.75
CA ALA A 104 -2.33 -8.57 -39.01
C ALA A 104 -1.33 -8.13 -40.10
N ALA A 105 -0.41 -7.22 -39.78
CA ALA A 105 0.61 -6.74 -40.72
C ALA A 105 1.63 -7.83 -41.13
N MET A 106 2.01 -8.73 -40.21
CA MET A 106 2.88 -9.87 -40.54
C MET A 106 2.12 -11.04 -41.15
N GLY A 107 0.84 -11.23 -40.83
CA GLY A 107 -0.04 -12.23 -41.44
C GLY A 107 -0.31 -11.92 -42.91
N ASP A 108 -0.52 -10.64 -43.23
CA ASP A 108 -0.61 -10.15 -44.61
C ASP A 108 0.70 -10.39 -45.39
N LEU A 109 1.86 -10.36 -44.71
CA LEU A 109 3.17 -10.70 -45.29
C LEU A 109 3.45 -12.22 -45.35
N ALA A 110 2.77 -13.03 -44.53
CA ALA A 110 2.93 -14.48 -44.45
C ALA A 110 1.96 -15.26 -45.35
N GLY A 111 0.95 -14.60 -45.95
CA GLY A 111 0.11 -15.16 -47.00
C GLY A 111 -0.84 -16.27 -46.56
N TYR A 112 -1.65 -16.04 -45.52
CA TYR A 112 -2.86 -16.82 -45.23
C TYR A 112 -4.08 -15.93 -45.10
#